data_AF-A0A560WGY8-F1
#
_entry.id   AF-A0A560WGY8-F1
#
_cell.length_a   1.000
_cell.length_b   1.000
_cell.length_c   1.000
_cell.angle_alpha   90.00
_cell.angle_beta   90.00
_cell.angle_gamma   90.00
#
_symmetry.space_group_name_H-M   'P 1'
#
loop_
_entity.id
_entity.type
_entity.pdbx_description
1 polymer ?
#
loop_
_entity_poly.entity_id
_entity_poly.type
_entity_poly.pdbx_seq_one_letter_code
_entity_poly.pdbx_strand_id
1 'polypeptide(L)'
;MVTWGIADDFGGMTTVCLQRARMFSEHADVVTPVLTFEPIGGYRRTMESLRNSGHGFDQLEIWNVYHYYRSADLTPLLGADEVLEAAPEVPEECSVSEIVDDDGLLFCRVTKLPQSDTVILREYVRPDGSTYLVDQSPVDEDGRKLRRTLTMLTKDGRIAGRWAGATSLYHEWLRTLASGGPTALIIDSIFTARLLTSFEEPNIVKLAVLHNSHAVPGQDPLSGSLSPRQRPVSANTSAWDAVVFLTDGQRDDFVRAFGGSDNMYAISNARQRVSPEPAFDGRSRTNGAMACSLSERKNVEAAIRIIHRASATVPDVHLDVYGGGPEEQRLRDLIDELGAHDHVTLRGPTPQASRAFESAAFSLLTSRKEGQPLVLMESLGRGCPPVAFDIRYGPSSLITDGENGFLVQEGDHAAAAERIVQICTDEALARRLGQAAWQGSNAFAERAVLDRWLAAIAECFTRKNARLVVRDLTFDITRTTLWGSGAVEVLGDITWTQSCGPPAVELIEPYLAVRRRAVGPPTFLPVKVRERRPGRLSVVIAFAPDDCAPTSGPTGKFLDLSVGVRANNLRQEIRVSFGAGREPWLPYSTAHGSVSIQRRLRAPA
;
A
#
# COMPACT_ATOMS: atom_id res chain seq x y z
N MET A 1 -2.75 6.48 13.65
CA MET A 1 -2.32 5.49 12.62
C MET A 1 -3.23 4.28 12.66
N VAL A 2 -3.44 3.56 11.56
CA VAL A 2 -4.43 2.48 11.48
C VAL A 2 -3.85 1.23 10.81
N THR A 3 -3.86 0.10 11.52
CA THR A 3 -3.47 -1.22 10.99
C THR A 3 -4.43 -2.32 11.45
N TRP A 4 -4.26 -3.57 11.01
CA TRP A 4 -5.11 -4.68 11.46
C TRP A 4 -4.74 -5.11 12.88
N GLY A 5 -3.47 -5.41 13.10
CA GLY A 5 -2.91 -5.92 14.36
C GLY A 5 -1.40 -5.71 14.37
N ILE A 6 -0.77 -6.06 15.50
CA ILE A 6 0.67 -6.04 15.68
C ILE A 6 1.05 -7.42 16.21
N ALA A 7 1.62 -8.26 15.34
CA ALA A 7 2.14 -9.56 15.73
C ALA A 7 3.43 -9.40 16.57
N ASP A 8 3.83 -10.42 17.31
CA ASP A 8 5.09 -10.40 18.07
C ASP A 8 6.33 -10.28 17.15
N ASP A 9 6.27 -10.89 15.97
CA ASP A 9 7.29 -10.88 14.91
C ASP A 9 6.85 -10.01 13.72
N PHE A 10 6.56 -8.73 13.99
CA PHE A 10 6.02 -7.85 12.97
C PHE A 10 7.04 -7.44 11.89
N GLY A 11 6.60 -7.47 10.63
CA GLY A 11 7.42 -7.11 9.47
C GLY A 11 7.47 -5.60 9.17
N GLY A 12 8.15 -5.25 8.07
CA GLY A 12 8.48 -3.86 7.73
C GLY A 12 7.29 -2.88 7.62
N MET A 13 6.10 -3.34 7.20
CA MET A 13 4.91 -2.48 7.13
C MET A 13 4.42 -2.02 8.52
N THR A 14 4.44 -2.93 9.50
CA THR A 14 4.11 -2.57 10.89
C THR A 14 5.19 -1.68 11.48
N THR A 15 6.47 -1.98 11.22
CA THR A 15 7.60 -1.14 11.64
C THR A 15 7.44 0.31 11.16
N VAL A 16 7.10 0.54 9.90
CA VAL A 16 6.92 1.91 9.37
C VAL A 16 5.65 2.59 9.90
N CYS A 17 4.58 1.83 10.15
CA CYS A 17 3.37 2.36 10.80
C CYS A 17 3.70 2.90 12.21
N LEU A 18 4.46 2.12 13.00
CA LEU A 18 4.91 2.51 14.33
C LEU A 18 5.88 3.70 14.30
N GLN A 19 6.88 3.67 13.40
CA GLN A 19 7.81 4.79 13.20
C GLN A 19 7.06 6.07 12.80
N ARG A 20 6.05 5.97 11.94
CA ARG A 20 5.24 7.12 11.54
C ARG A 20 4.41 7.63 12.72
N ALA A 21 3.77 6.76 13.50
CA ALA A 21 3.06 7.16 14.71
C ALA A 21 3.97 7.95 15.65
N ARG A 22 5.19 7.45 15.89
CA ARG A 22 6.19 8.11 16.73
C ARG A 22 6.57 9.48 16.18
N MET A 23 6.91 9.54 14.89
CA MET A 23 7.28 10.78 14.20
C MET A 23 6.20 11.87 14.37
N PHE A 24 4.92 11.52 14.24
CA PHE A 24 3.84 12.48 14.47
C PHE A 24 3.75 12.89 15.95
N SER A 25 3.78 11.94 16.88
CA SER A 25 3.71 12.24 18.32
C SER A 25 4.86 13.13 18.81
N GLU A 26 6.07 12.93 18.30
CA GLU A 26 7.25 13.68 18.73
C GLU A 26 7.36 15.08 18.09
N HIS A 27 6.97 15.23 16.83
CA HIS A 27 7.27 16.45 16.06
C HIS A 27 6.05 17.29 15.70
N ALA A 28 4.83 16.75 15.83
CA ALA A 28 3.59 17.46 15.50
C ALA A 28 2.81 17.94 16.73
N ASP A 29 3.28 17.65 17.95
CA ASP A 29 2.57 17.96 19.22
C ASP A 29 1.12 17.44 19.26
N VAL A 30 0.90 16.26 18.64
CA VAL A 30 -0.40 15.58 18.58
C VAL A 30 -0.21 14.13 19.00
N VAL A 31 -0.93 13.69 20.03
CA VAL A 31 -0.96 12.28 20.42
C VAL A 31 -1.49 11.46 19.25
N THR A 32 -0.64 10.60 18.70
CA THR A 32 -0.96 9.80 17.51
C THR A 32 -1.01 8.33 17.88
N PRO A 33 -2.17 7.82 18.36
CA PRO A 33 -2.31 6.42 18.72
C PRO A 33 -2.30 5.54 17.46
N VAL A 34 -1.90 4.29 17.65
CA VAL A 34 -1.99 3.22 16.64
C VAL A 34 -3.27 2.42 16.90
N LEU A 35 -4.21 2.44 15.96
CA LEU A 35 -5.48 1.76 16.07
C LEU A 35 -5.39 0.35 15.45
N THR A 36 -5.83 -0.66 16.19
CA THR A 36 -5.91 -2.07 15.75
C THR A 36 -7.30 -2.66 15.92
N PHE A 37 -7.64 -3.66 15.07
CA PHE A 37 -8.96 -4.28 14.98
C PHE A 37 -8.93 -5.80 15.15
N GLU A 38 -7.77 -6.37 15.43
CA GLU A 38 -7.63 -7.80 15.67
C GLU A 38 -8.20 -8.19 17.05
N PRO A 39 -9.10 -9.19 17.12
CA PRO A 39 -9.64 -9.69 18.39
C PRO A 39 -8.66 -10.62 19.09
N ILE A 40 -7.54 -10.09 19.59
CA ILE A 40 -6.49 -10.86 20.26
C ILE A 40 -6.46 -10.56 21.77
N GLY A 41 -6.27 -11.61 22.58
CA GLY A 41 -5.79 -11.46 23.96
C GLY A 41 -4.30 -11.08 23.98
N GLY A 42 -3.71 -10.92 25.15
CA GLY A 42 -2.26 -10.77 25.27
C GLY A 42 -1.71 -9.42 24.80
N TYR A 43 -2.57 -8.40 24.72
CA TYR A 43 -2.17 -7.09 24.19
C TYR A 43 -1.16 -6.39 25.10
N ARG A 44 -1.17 -6.70 26.40
CA ARG A 44 -0.20 -6.19 27.37
C ARG A 44 1.21 -6.67 27.02
N ARG A 45 1.39 -7.95 26.68
CA ARG A 45 2.66 -8.52 26.21
C ARG A 45 3.10 -7.88 24.90
N THR A 46 2.20 -7.64 23.95
CA THR A 46 2.56 -6.90 22.72
C THR A 46 3.11 -5.50 23.05
N MET A 47 2.47 -4.77 23.97
CA MET A 47 2.94 -3.46 24.43
C MET A 47 4.30 -3.54 25.14
N GLU A 48 4.50 -4.54 26.00
CA GLU A 48 5.77 -4.78 26.69
C GLU A 48 6.89 -5.15 25.72
N SER A 49 6.61 -6.01 24.74
CA SER A 49 7.54 -6.38 23.67
C SER A 49 7.97 -5.16 22.87
N LEU A 50 7.03 -4.28 22.51
CA LEU A 50 7.34 -3.03 21.80
C LEU A 50 8.21 -2.08 22.63
N ARG A 51 7.89 -1.91 23.93
CA ARG A 51 8.71 -1.13 24.86
C ARG A 51 10.14 -1.68 24.97
N ASN A 52 10.27 -3.01 25.01
CA ASN A 52 11.54 -3.69 25.17
C ASN A 52 12.30 -3.93 23.85
N SER A 53 11.70 -3.63 22.71
CA SER A 53 12.28 -3.88 21.38
C SER A 53 13.55 -3.08 21.08
N GLY A 54 13.79 -2.00 21.83
CA GLY A 54 14.91 -1.08 21.59
C GLY A 54 14.73 -0.18 20.35
N HIS A 55 13.56 -0.20 19.71
CA HIS A 55 13.24 0.63 18.54
C HIS A 55 12.68 2.03 18.89
N GLY A 56 12.56 2.34 20.18
CA GLY A 56 12.03 3.63 20.67
C GLY A 56 10.53 3.79 20.44
N PHE A 57 9.76 2.72 20.71
CA PHE A 57 8.30 2.71 20.63
C PHE A 57 7.64 2.75 22.02
N ASP A 58 8.41 3.03 23.06
CA ASP A 58 8.00 2.97 24.46
C ASP A 58 6.91 3.97 24.84
N GLN A 59 6.88 5.12 24.15
CA GLN A 59 5.88 6.17 24.32
C GLN A 59 4.67 6.05 23.37
N LEU A 60 4.62 5.00 22.52
CA LEU A 60 3.50 4.84 21.61
C LEU A 60 2.26 4.35 22.35
N GLU A 61 1.14 5.02 22.09
CA GLU A 61 -0.18 4.52 22.46
C GLU A 61 -0.72 3.60 21.38
N ILE A 62 -1.28 2.47 21.79
CA ILE A 62 -1.91 1.52 20.88
C ILE A 62 -3.29 1.21 21.43
N TRP A 63 -4.31 1.48 20.64
CA TRP A 63 -5.70 1.30 21.02
C TRP A 63 -6.29 0.19 20.16
N ASN A 64 -6.82 -0.83 20.81
CA ASN A 64 -7.53 -1.93 20.16
C ASN A 64 -9.03 -1.82 20.43
N VAL A 65 -9.86 -1.99 19.41
CA VAL A 65 -11.32 -1.85 19.55
C VAL A 65 -11.92 -2.74 20.62
N TYR A 66 -11.45 -3.99 20.76
CA TYR A 66 -11.97 -4.94 21.73
C TYR A 66 -11.53 -4.55 23.16
N HIS A 67 -10.26 -4.21 23.35
CA HIS A 67 -9.76 -3.78 24.67
C HIS A 67 -10.30 -2.40 25.11
N TYR A 68 -10.56 -1.50 24.16
CA TYR A 68 -11.22 -0.22 24.40
C TYR A 68 -12.62 -0.46 25.00
N TYR A 69 -13.46 -1.26 24.34
CA TYR A 69 -14.81 -1.53 24.84
C TYR A 69 -14.85 -2.46 26.06
N ARG A 70 -13.83 -3.30 26.26
CA ARG A 70 -13.67 -4.12 27.48
C ARG A 70 -13.56 -3.28 28.76
N SER A 71 -12.98 -2.08 28.65
CA SER A 71 -12.75 -1.17 29.77
C SER A 71 -13.69 0.04 29.80
N ALA A 72 -14.34 0.36 28.68
CA ALA A 72 -15.26 1.48 28.55
C ALA A 72 -16.47 1.37 29.50
N ASP A 73 -16.86 2.51 30.07
CA ASP A 73 -18.14 2.63 30.75
C ASP A 73 -19.21 2.97 29.71
N LEU A 74 -20.02 1.97 29.37
CA LEU A 74 -20.98 2.06 28.28
C LEU A 74 -22.33 2.53 28.80
N THR A 75 -22.88 3.56 28.16
CA THR A 75 -24.27 3.97 28.36
C THR A 75 -25.15 3.33 27.28
N PRO A 76 -26.38 2.90 27.60
CA PRO A 76 -27.31 2.40 26.61
C PRO A 76 -27.63 3.44 25.52
N LEU A 77 -27.58 3.04 24.25
CA LEU A 77 -28.13 3.86 23.16
C LEU A 77 -29.68 3.91 23.27
N LEU A 78 -30.31 4.98 22.74
CA LEU A 78 -31.77 5.19 22.79
C LEU A 78 -32.56 3.93 22.38
N GLY A 79 -33.48 3.46 23.25
CA GLY A 79 -34.18 2.15 23.16
C GLY A 79 -33.87 1.15 24.28
N ALA A 80 -33.18 1.63 25.32
CA ALA A 80 -32.44 0.94 26.38
C ALA A 80 -33.15 -0.05 27.34
N ASP A 81 -34.37 -0.51 27.07
CA ASP A 81 -35.08 -1.43 27.97
C ASP A 81 -35.02 -2.91 27.52
N GLU A 82 -34.40 -3.19 26.37
CA GLU A 82 -34.16 -4.58 25.95
C GLU A 82 -32.92 -5.17 26.65
N VAL A 83 -33.17 -6.19 27.49
CA VAL A 83 -32.14 -7.12 27.94
C VAL A 83 -31.81 -8.05 26.77
N LEU A 84 -30.54 -8.44 26.62
CA LEU A 84 -30.19 -9.47 25.65
C LEU A 84 -31.01 -10.74 25.93
N GLU A 85 -31.87 -11.13 24.99
CA GLU A 85 -32.53 -12.43 25.03
C GLU A 85 -31.48 -13.53 25.21
N ALA A 86 -31.85 -14.60 25.93
CA ALA A 86 -30.96 -15.73 26.13
C ALA A 86 -30.37 -16.17 24.77
N ALA A 87 -29.05 -16.42 24.74
CA ALA A 87 -28.39 -16.87 23.53
C ALA A 87 -29.17 -18.08 22.96
N PRO A 88 -29.32 -18.20 21.63
CA PRO A 88 -29.92 -19.39 21.03
C PRO A 88 -29.22 -20.62 21.59
N GLU A 89 -29.99 -21.67 21.91
CA GLU A 89 -29.45 -22.89 22.48
C GLU A 89 -28.26 -23.36 21.64
N VAL A 90 -27.09 -23.39 22.28
CA VAL A 90 -25.88 -23.91 21.66
C VAL A 90 -26.12 -25.42 21.49
N PRO A 91 -26.00 -25.97 20.27
CA PRO A 91 -26.15 -27.41 20.06
C PRO A 91 -25.26 -28.19 21.04
N GLU A 92 -25.79 -29.23 21.69
CA GLU A 92 -25.13 -29.97 22.79
C GLU A 92 -23.71 -30.47 22.43
N GLU A 93 -23.44 -30.70 21.15
CA GLU A 93 -22.16 -31.21 20.65
C GLU A 93 -21.13 -30.11 20.31
N CYS A 94 -21.41 -28.83 20.55
CA CYS A 94 -20.45 -27.77 20.24
C CYS A 94 -19.20 -27.82 21.14
N SER A 95 -18.05 -27.53 20.55
CA SER A 95 -16.82 -27.33 21.32
C SER A 95 -16.69 -25.88 21.76
N VAL A 96 -16.32 -25.66 23.02
CA VAL A 96 -16.03 -24.34 23.59
C VAL A 96 -14.55 -24.28 23.92
N SER A 97 -13.88 -23.26 23.39
CA SER A 97 -12.49 -22.94 23.73
C SER A 97 -12.41 -21.56 24.37
N GLU A 98 -11.49 -21.40 25.30
CA GLU A 98 -11.25 -20.14 26.01
C GLU A 98 -9.94 -19.51 25.55
N ILE A 99 -9.98 -18.21 25.26
CA ILE A 99 -8.82 -17.37 25.02
C ILE A 99 -8.62 -16.55 26.28
N VAL A 100 -7.48 -16.75 26.95
CA VAL A 100 -7.07 -15.99 28.14
C VAL A 100 -6.09 -14.89 27.76
N ASP A 101 -6.09 -13.84 28.57
CA ASP A 101 -5.16 -12.72 28.48
C ASP A 101 -3.87 -13.01 29.26
N ASP A 102 -2.88 -12.12 29.19
CA ASP A 102 -1.57 -12.31 29.84
C ASP A 102 -1.62 -12.40 31.36
N ASP A 103 -2.63 -11.80 31.99
CA ASP A 103 -2.87 -11.88 33.43
C ASP A 103 -3.66 -13.13 33.85
N GLY A 104 -3.91 -14.05 32.91
CA GLY A 104 -4.69 -15.26 33.13
C GLY A 104 -6.20 -15.03 33.20
N LEU A 105 -6.66 -13.78 33.03
CA LEU A 105 -8.10 -13.49 32.96
C LEU A 105 -8.67 -13.93 31.62
N LEU A 106 -9.89 -14.44 31.63
CA LEU A 106 -10.60 -14.76 30.40
C LEU A 106 -10.76 -13.50 29.54
N PHE A 107 -10.48 -13.63 28.24
CA PHE A 107 -10.69 -12.57 27.25
C PHE A 107 -11.89 -12.88 26.35
N CYS A 108 -11.97 -14.11 25.84
CA CYS A 108 -13.01 -14.51 24.91
C CYS A 108 -13.33 -16.01 25.04
N ARG A 109 -14.62 -16.38 25.04
CA ARG A 109 -15.06 -17.75 24.74
C ARG A 109 -15.38 -17.87 23.27
N VAL A 110 -15.00 -18.99 22.66
CA VAL A 110 -15.23 -19.27 21.24
C VAL A 110 -15.92 -20.61 21.13
N THR A 111 -17.15 -20.59 20.60
CA THR A 111 -17.96 -21.78 20.38
C THR A 111 -17.93 -22.16 18.91
N LYS A 112 -17.60 -23.42 18.63
CA LYS A 112 -17.49 -23.98 17.29
C LYS A 112 -18.41 -25.18 17.10
N LEU A 113 -18.90 -25.35 15.88
CA LEU A 113 -19.59 -26.58 15.47
C LEU A 113 -18.64 -27.78 15.52
N PRO A 114 -19.10 -28.96 15.99
CA PRO A 114 -18.26 -30.14 16.17
C PRO A 114 -17.58 -30.64 14.90
N GLN A 115 -18.23 -30.47 13.73
CA GLN A 115 -17.84 -31.14 12.49
C GLN A 115 -17.13 -30.23 11.47
N SER A 116 -17.02 -28.92 11.72
CA SER A 116 -16.57 -27.97 10.67
C SER A 116 -15.62 -26.86 11.14
N ASP A 117 -15.16 -26.89 12.39
CA ASP A 117 -14.35 -25.82 13.01
C ASP A 117 -14.97 -24.41 12.90
N THR A 118 -16.23 -24.33 12.47
CA THR A 118 -16.94 -23.10 12.16
C THR A 118 -17.33 -22.43 13.46
N VAL A 119 -16.82 -21.22 13.69
CA VAL A 119 -17.17 -20.41 14.85
C VAL A 119 -18.58 -19.84 14.68
N ILE A 120 -19.47 -20.15 15.61
CA ILE A 120 -20.87 -19.70 15.64
C ILE A 120 -21.13 -18.62 16.69
N LEU A 121 -20.29 -18.56 17.72
CA LEU A 121 -20.43 -17.59 18.82
C LEU A 121 -19.04 -17.22 19.36
N ARG A 122 -18.84 -15.93 19.61
CA ARG A 122 -17.78 -15.42 20.48
C ARG A 122 -18.35 -14.53 21.56
N GLU A 123 -17.92 -14.75 22.79
CA GLU A 123 -18.30 -13.94 23.94
C GLU A 123 -17.07 -13.30 24.54
N TYR A 124 -16.93 -12.00 24.38
CA TYR A 124 -15.83 -11.24 24.95
C TYR A 124 -16.20 -10.72 26.33
N VAL A 125 -15.29 -10.90 27.29
CA VAL A 125 -15.57 -10.67 28.71
C VAL A 125 -14.66 -9.62 29.32
N ARG A 126 -15.19 -8.91 30.32
CA ARG A 126 -14.46 -7.95 31.16
C ARG A 126 -13.64 -8.68 32.23
N PRO A 127 -12.69 -7.99 32.89
CA PRO A 127 -11.94 -8.54 34.02
C PRO A 127 -12.81 -9.05 35.19
N ASP A 128 -14.01 -8.50 35.37
CA ASP A 128 -14.98 -8.95 36.39
C ASP A 128 -15.79 -10.20 35.98
N GLY A 129 -15.54 -10.72 34.77
CA GLY A 129 -16.22 -11.89 34.22
C GLY A 129 -17.52 -11.57 33.46
N SER A 130 -18.01 -10.32 33.49
CA SER A 130 -19.21 -9.94 32.74
C SER A 130 -18.94 -9.87 31.23
N THR A 131 -19.87 -10.36 30.42
CA THR A 131 -19.80 -10.24 28.96
C THR A 131 -20.05 -8.79 28.53
N TYR A 132 -19.21 -8.25 27.66
CA TYR A 132 -19.39 -6.91 27.09
C TYR A 132 -19.70 -6.93 25.60
N LEU A 133 -19.30 -7.96 24.87
CA LEU A 133 -19.56 -8.08 23.44
C LEU A 133 -19.87 -9.54 23.07
N VAL A 134 -20.96 -9.73 22.35
CA VAL A 134 -21.41 -11.03 21.83
C VAL A 134 -21.39 -10.97 20.31
N ASP A 135 -20.58 -11.80 19.65
CA ASP A 135 -20.48 -11.91 18.20
C ASP A 135 -21.06 -13.26 17.74
N GLN A 136 -22.30 -13.21 17.24
CA GLN A 136 -23.07 -14.36 16.79
C GLN A 136 -22.99 -14.49 15.28
N SER A 137 -22.57 -15.65 14.81
CA SER A 137 -22.61 -16.07 13.39
C SER A 137 -23.37 -17.39 13.28
N PRO A 138 -24.69 -17.40 13.56
CA PRO A 138 -25.44 -18.64 13.68
C PRO A 138 -25.55 -19.38 12.34
N VAL A 139 -25.88 -20.66 12.41
CA VAL A 139 -26.23 -21.48 11.24
C VAL A 139 -27.63 -22.05 11.42
N ASP A 140 -28.32 -22.35 10.31
CA ASP A 140 -29.56 -23.12 10.36
C ASP A 140 -29.29 -24.64 10.52
N GLU A 141 -30.36 -25.45 10.59
CA GLU A 141 -30.28 -26.91 10.70
C GLU A 141 -29.52 -27.58 9.54
N ASP A 142 -29.50 -26.93 8.37
CA ASP A 142 -28.76 -27.38 7.18
C ASP A 142 -27.28 -26.93 7.20
N GLY A 143 -26.83 -26.25 8.25
CA GLY A 143 -25.48 -25.70 8.39
C GLY A 143 -25.23 -24.44 7.55
N ARG A 144 -26.27 -23.80 7.00
CA ARG A 144 -26.14 -22.54 6.24
C ARG A 144 -25.99 -21.36 7.20
N LYS A 145 -25.05 -20.46 6.87
CA LYS A 145 -24.80 -19.25 7.68
C LYS A 145 -26.01 -18.32 7.66
N LEU A 146 -26.52 -18.01 8.85
CA LEU A 146 -27.51 -16.98 9.09
C LEU A 146 -26.85 -15.62 9.27
N ARG A 147 -27.66 -14.58 9.45
CA ARG A 147 -27.19 -13.20 9.60
C ARG A 147 -26.32 -13.08 10.86
N ARG A 148 -25.09 -12.60 10.67
CA ARG A 148 -24.18 -12.26 11.77
C ARG A 148 -24.67 -11.03 12.52
N THR A 149 -24.56 -11.05 13.85
CA THR A 149 -24.92 -9.94 14.74
C THR A 149 -23.84 -9.77 15.80
N LEU A 150 -23.41 -8.54 16.03
CA LEU A 150 -22.60 -8.17 17.18
C LEU A 150 -23.48 -7.37 18.15
N THR A 151 -23.52 -7.77 19.41
CA THR A 151 -24.28 -7.08 20.46
C THR A 151 -23.35 -6.66 21.58
N MET A 152 -23.28 -5.36 21.84
CA MET A 152 -22.52 -4.79 22.96
C MET A 152 -23.43 -4.66 24.17
N LEU A 153 -22.90 -4.95 25.35
CA LEU A 153 -23.63 -4.97 26.62
C LEU A 153 -23.00 -3.99 27.60
N THR A 154 -23.83 -3.35 28.43
CA THR A 154 -23.40 -2.61 29.62
C THR A 154 -22.95 -3.57 30.74
N LYS A 155 -22.41 -3.06 31.86
CA LYS A 155 -21.98 -3.90 32.99
C LYS A 155 -23.14 -4.63 33.68
N ASP A 156 -24.34 -4.05 33.65
CA ASP A 156 -25.58 -4.64 34.15
C ASP A 156 -26.30 -5.54 33.12
N GLY A 157 -25.68 -5.79 31.95
CA GLY A 157 -26.19 -6.75 30.96
C GLY A 157 -27.26 -6.20 30.01
N ARG A 158 -27.53 -4.89 30.02
CA ARG A 158 -28.43 -4.24 29.06
C ARG A 158 -27.74 -4.07 27.72
N ILE A 159 -28.52 -4.02 26.63
CA ILE A 159 -27.97 -3.80 25.30
C ILE A 159 -27.49 -2.35 25.17
N ALA A 160 -26.19 -2.18 24.97
CA ALA A 160 -25.58 -0.89 24.64
C ALA A 160 -25.68 -0.59 23.14
N GLY A 161 -25.61 -1.61 22.28
CA GLY A 161 -25.74 -1.46 20.83
C GLY A 161 -25.72 -2.78 20.07
N ARG A 162 -26.20 -2.77 18.82
CA ARG A 162 -26.23 -3.93 17.92
C ARG A 162 -25.77 -3.56 16.51
N TRP A 163 -24.96 -4.42 15.89
CA TRP A 163 -24.44 -4.22 14.53
C TRP A 163 -24.56 -5.50 13.70
N ALA A 164 -24.78 -5.37 12.39
CA ALA A 164 -24.89 -6.50 11.47
C ALA A 164 -23.52 -7.13 11.07
N GLY A 165 -22.42 -6.68 11.68
CA GLY A 165 -21.08 -7.15 11.39
C GLY A 165 -20.00 -6.28 12.04
N ALA A 166 -18.79 -6.83 12.15
CA ALA A 166 -17.67 -6.17 12.83
C ALA A 166 -17.27 -4.83 12.18
N THR A 167 -17.37 -4.71 10.85
CA THR A 167 -17.06 -3.47 10.13
C THR A 167 -17.90 -2.28 10.63
N SER A 168 -19.19 -2.49 10.89
CA SER A 168 -20.07 -1.42 11.38
C SER A 168 -19.73 -1.01 12.81
N LEU A 169 -19.32 -1.96 13.67
CA LEU A 169 -18.77 -1.65 14.99
C LEU A 169 -17.47 -0.83 14.87
N TYR A 170 -16.59 -1.18 13.93
CA TYR A 170 -15.34 -0.45 13.71
C TYR A 170 -15.59 0.99 13.25
N HIS A 171 -16.58 1.20 12.38
CA HIS A 171 -16.98 2.55 11.95
C HIS A 171 -17.51 3.38 13.13
N GLU A 172 -18.32 2.78 14.00
CA GLU A 172 -18.85 3.45 15.19
C GLU A 172 -17.75 3.84 16.19
N TRP A 173 -16.80 2.94 16.41
CA TRP A 173 -15.65 3.23 17.24
C TRP A 173 -14.81 4.39 16.69
N LEU A 174 -14.54 4.38 15.38
CA LEU A 174 -13.81 5.47 14.73
C LEU A 174 -14.54 6.82 14.83
N ARG A 175 -15.87 6.85 14.72
CA ARG A 175 -16.66 8.07 14.97
C ARG A 175 -16.52 8.56 16.40
N THR A 176 -16.59 7.64 17.35
CA THR A 176 -16.47 7.94 18.79
C THR A 176 -15.12 8.62 19.07
N LEU A 177 -14.03 8.03 18.56
CA LEU A 177 -12.68 8.58 18.70
C LEU A 177 -12.51 9.94 18.00
N ALA A 178 -13.16 10.13 16.85
CA ALA A 178 -13.08 11.37 16.07
C ALA A 178 -14.03 12.49 16.54
N SER A 179 -14.85 12.26 17.57
CA SER A 179 -15.85 13.23 18.04
C SER A 179 -15.25 14.56 18.52
N GLY A 180 -13.96 14.57 18.88
CA GLY A 180 -13.24 15.75 19.35
C GLY A 180 -12.84 16.77 18.27
N GLY A 181 -12.99 16.46 16.97
CA GLY A 181 -12.68 17.42 15.90
C GLY A 181 -12.21 16.79 14.58
N PRO A 182 -11.60 17.60 13.68
CA PRO A 182 -11.01 17.10 12.43
C PRO A 182 -9.97 16.01 12.72
N THR A 183 -10.14 14.84 12.11
CA THR A 183 -9.32 13.65 12.37
C THR A 183 -8.77 13.06 11.07
N ALA A 184 -7.49 12.71 11.06
CA ALA A 184 -6.85 12.03 9.93
C ALA A 184 -6.56 10.56 10.24
N LEU A 185 -7.09 9.66 9.41
CA LEU A 185 -6.83 8.22 9.49
C LEU A 185 -5.81 7.83 8.41
N ILE A 186 -4.56 7.60 8.79
CA ILE A 186 -3.54 7.01 7.91
C ILE A 186 -3.58 5.50 8.07
N ILE A 187 -3.86 4.79 6.98
CA ILE A 187 -4.20 3.36 6.96
C ILE A 187 -3.13 2.59 6.18
N ASP A 188 -2.34 1.80 6.91
CA ASP A 188 -1.23 1.02 6.35
C ASP A 188 -1.65 -0.41 5.94
N SER A 189 -2.61 -0.98 6.65
CA SER A 189 -3.11 -2.33 6.36
C SER A 189 -4.09 -2.30 5.20
N ILE A 190 -3.75 -2.96 4.09
CA ILE A 190 -4.66 -3.11 2.94
C ILE A 190 -5.93 -3.88 3.31
N PHE A 191 -5.84 -4.77 4.30
CA PHE A 191 -6.99 -5.49 4.85
C PHE A 191 -7.95 -4.51 5.54
N THR A 192 -7.43 -3.66 6.42
CA THR A 192 -8.23 -2.63 7.10
C THR A 192 -8.76 -1.60 6.11
N ALA A 193 -7.98 -1.23 5.10
CA ALA A 193 -8.41 -0.30 4.07
C ALA A 193 -9.68 -0.79 3.34
N ARG A 194 -9.79 -2.10 3.08
CA ARG A 194 -11.00 -2.70 2.50
C ARG A 194 -12.23 -2.51 3.41
N LEU A 195 -12.07 -2.60 4.73
CA LEU A 195 -13.17 -2.41 5.69
C LEU A 195 -13.61 -0.94 5.78
N LEU A 196 -12.71 -0.01 5.46
CA LEU A 196 -12.94 1.44 5.54
C LEU A 196 -13.22 2.10 4.18
N THR A 197 -13.31 1.31 3.10
CA THR A 197 -13.53 1.85 1.75
C THR A 197 -14.85 2.62 1.64
N SER A 198 -15.92 2.14 2.27
CA SER A 198 -17.23 2.81 2.30
C SER A 198 -17.44 3.73 3.51
N PHE A 199 -16.46 3.85 4.41
CA PHE A 199 -16.58 4.68 5.60
C PHE A 199 -16.39 6.16 5.22
N GLU A 200 -17.37 7.00 5.51
CA GLU A 200 -17.32 8.42 5.20
C GLU A 200 -17.91 9.23 6.34
N GLU A 201 -17.13 10.15 6.89
CA GLU A 201 -17.56 11.09 7.93
C GLU A 201 -17.07 12.50 7.58
N PRO A 202 -17.86 13.57 7.79
CA PRO A 202 -17.48 14.92 7.38
C PRO A 202 -16.16 15.42 7.98
N ASN A 203 -15.90 15.09 9.25
CA ASN A 203 -14.72 15.52 10.00
C ASN A 203 -13.53 14.54 9.90
N ILE A 204 -13.65 13.44 9.15
CA ILE A 204 -12.58 12.43 9.06
C ILE A 204 -12.02 12.37 7.64
N VAL A 205 -10.72 12.60 7.45
CA VAL A 205 -10.02 12.25 6.19
C VAL A 205 -9.36 10.88 6.32
N LYS A 206 -9.48 10.03 5.30
CA LYS A 206 -8.85 8.71 5.25
C LYS A 206 -7.83 8.61 4.12
N LEU A 207 -6.61 8.23 4.49
CA LEU A 207 -5.44 8.14 3.63
C LEU A 207 -4.97 6.69 3.58
N ALA A 208 -5.02 6.05 2.41
CA ALA A 208 -4.53 4.67 2.23
C ALA A 208 -3.07 4.66 1.76
N VAL A 209 -2.21 3.89 2.44
CA VAL A 209 -0.78 3.77 2.10
C VAL A 209 -0.50 2.46 1.38
N LEU A 210 0.12 2.53 0.20
CA LEU A 210 0.48 1.36 -0.60
C LEU A 210 1.94 0.97 -0.37
N HIS A 211 2.15 -0.05 0.48
CA HIS A 211 3.48 -0.54 0.88
C HIS A 211 4.19 -1.45 -0.13
N ASN A 212 3.46 -1.96 -1.11
CA ASN A 212 3.97 -2.90 -2.11
C ASN A 212 3.54 -2.46 -3.50
N SER A 213 4.19 -3.01 -4.52
CA SER A 213 3.79 -2.81 -5.93
C SER A 213 2.29 -3.05 -6.13
N HIS A 214 1.69 -2.18 -6.94
CA HIS A 214 0.27 -2.23 -7.27
C HIS A 214 -0.11 -3.32 -8.25
N ALA A 215 0.86 -3.93 -8.92
CA ALA A 215 0.63 -5.00 -9.88
C ALA A 215 0.67 -6.39 -9.25
N VAL A 216 0.07 -7.35 -9.96
CA VAL A 216 0.21 -8.78 -9.64
C VAL A 216 1.69 -9.15 -9.53
N PRO A 217 2.10 -9.91 -8.51
CA PRO A 217 3.50 -10.31 -8.36
C PRO A 217 4.05 -10.96 -9.63
N GLY A 218 5.15 -10.41 -10.16
CA GLY A 218 5.83 -10.93 -11.35
C GLY A 218 5.35 -10.34 -12.68
N GLN A 219 4.30 -9.53 -12.66
CA GLN A 219 3.91 -8.72 -13.81
C GLN A 219 4.61 -7.36 -13.75
N ASP A 220 4.85 -6.78 -14.92
CA ASP A 220 5.34 -5.42 -15.06
C ASP A 220 4.30 -4.42 -14.50
N PRO A 221 4.67 -3.48 -13.63
CA PRO A 221 3.73 -2.54 -13.04
C PRO A 221 3.03 -1.57 -14.01
N LEU A 222 3.59 -1.37 -15.22
CA LEU A 222 3.01 -0.48 -16.23
C LEU A 222 1.96 -1.17 -17.11
N SER A 223 2.18 -2.44 -17.44
CA SER A 223 1.34 -3.21 -18.38
C SER A 223 0.53 -4.32 -17.71
N GLY A 224 0.88 -4.69 -16.47
CA GLY A 224 0.24 -5.73 -15.69
C GLY A 224 -1.13 -5.35 -15.12
N SER A 225 -1.77 -6.31 -14.49
CA SER A 225 -3.05 -6.12 -13.80
C SER A 225 -2.84 -5.68 -12.35
N LEU A 226 -3.82 -4.95 -11.79
CA LEU A 226 -3.83 -4.63 -10.37
C LEU A 226 -3.82 -5.91 -9.53
N SER A 227 -2.98 -5.93 -8.50
CA SER A 227 -2.93 -7.00 -7.51
C SER A 227 -4.32 -7.19 -6.87
N PRO A 228 -4.88 -8.41 -6.83
CA PRO A 228 -6.17 -8.67 -6.21
C PRO A 228 -6.26 -8.17 -4.76
N ARG A 229 -5.13 -8.21 -4.04
CA ARG A 229 -5.02 -7.72 -2.66
C ARG A 229 -5.21 -6.20 -2.56
N GLN A 230 -4.68 -5.44 -3.53
CA GLN A 230 -4.74 -3.97 -3.52
C GLN A 230 -5.92 -3.40 -4.31
N ARG A 231 -6.53 -4.20 -5.19
CA ARG A 231 -7.66 -3.81 -6.05
C ARG A 231 -8.78 -3.06 -5.32
N PRO A 232 -9.20 -3.41 -4.08
CA PRO A 232 -10.25 -2.65 -3.38
C PRO A 232 -9.92 -1.17 -3.18
N VAL A 233 -8.64 -0.83 -3.00
CA VAL A 233 -8.14 0.54 -2.87
C VAL A 233 -7.80 1.11 -4.24
N SER A 234 -6.93 0.41 -4.98
CA SER A 234 -6.38 0.87 -6.26
C SER A 234 -7.43 1.03 -7.37
N ALA A 235 -8.51 0.26 -7.37
CA ALA A 235 -9.59 0.43 -8.35
C ALA A 235 -10.64 1.47 -7.93
N ASN A 236 -10.62 1.92 -6.67
CA ASN A 236 -11.60 2.83 -6.09
C ASN A 236 -10.91 4.06 -5.47
N THR A 237 -9.92 4.63 -6.14
CA THR A 237 -9.09 5.71 -5.57
C THR A 237 -9.92 6.93 -5.17
N SER A 238 -11.05 7.20 -5.84
CA SER A 238 -11.99 8.27 -5.50
C SER A 238 -12.76 8.07 -4.18
N ALA A 239 -12.75 6.84 -3.64
CA ALA A 239 -13.33 6.55 -2.33
C ALA A 239 -12.40 6.99 -1.18
N TRP A 240 -11.18 7.47 -1.47
CA TRP A 240 -10.16 7.86 -0.51
C TRP A 240 -9.87 9.36 -0.58
N ASP A 241 -9.61 10.00 0.55
CA ASP A 241 -9.20 11.41 0.57
C ASP A 241 -7.73 11.54 0.12
N ALA A 242 -6.92 10.49 0.33
CA ALA A 242 -5.62 10.30 -0.29
C ALA A 242 -5.27 8.83 -0.55
N VAL A 243 -4.57 8.57 -1.66
CA VAL A 243 -3.82 7.34 -1.92
C VAL A 243 -2.34 7.69 -1.94
N VAL A 244 -1.57 7.12 -1.01
CA VAL A 244 -0.17 7.45 -0.79
C VAL A 244 0.72 6.30 -1.28
N PHE A 245 1.60 6.64 -2.21
CA PHE A 245 2.68 5.81 -2.73
C PHE A 245 3.98 6.14 -1.99
N LEU A 246 4.89 5.18 -1.86
CA LEU A 246 6.15 5.41 -1.16
C LEU A 246 7.21 6.08 -2.04
N THR A 247 7.03 6.04 -3.36
CA THR A 247 7.97 6.63 -4.33
C THR A 247 7.21 7.36 -5.44
N ASP A 248 7.82 8.40 -5.98
CA ASP A 248 7.29 9.08 -7.17
C ASP A 248 7.20 8.11 -8.36
N GLY A 249 8.21 7.26 -8.56
CA GLY A 249 8.20 6.25 -9.62
C GLY A 249 7.01 5.29 -9.56
N GLN A 250 6.61 4.84 -8.36
CA GLN A 250 5.43 4.00 -8.21
C GLN A 250 4.14 4.77 -8.51
N ARG A 251 4.01 6.01 -8.01
CA ARG A 251 2.86 6.87 -8.31
C ARG A 251 2.75 7.10 -9.81
N ASP A 252 3.85 7.45 -10.46
CA ASP A 252 3.86 7.81 -11.88
C ASP A 252 3.57 6.60 -12.76
N ASP A 253 4.13 5.43 -12.45
CA ASP A 253 3.78 4.18 -13.13
C ASP A 253 2.30 3.81 -12.90
N PHE A 254 1.76 4.02 -11.69
CA PHE A 254 0.34 3.83 -11.42
C PHE A 254 -0.53 4.78 -12.25
N VAL A 255 -0.19 6.07 -12.28
CA VAL A 255 -0.90 7.10 -13.05
C VAL A 255 -0.85 6.80 -14.54
N ARG A 256 0.27 6.32 -15.07
CA ARG A 256 0.38 5.91 -16.47
C ARG A 256 -0.44 4.67 -16.79
N ALA A 257 -0.43 3.67 -15.90
CA ALA A 257 -1.11 2.40 -16.12
C ALA A 257 -2.62 2.46 -15.90
N PHE A 258 -3.04 3.25 -14.90
CA PHE A 258 -4.42 3.25 -14.41
C PHE A 258 -5.04 4.62 -14.41
N GLY A 259 -4.34 5.70 -14.78
CA GLY A 259 -4.76 7.11 -14.75
C GLY A 259 -4.60 7.77 -13.37
N GLY A 260 -4.54 9.10 -13.33
CA GLY A 260 -4.31 9.89 -12.12
C GLY A 260 -5.52 10.67 -11.61
N SER A 261 -5.44 11.09 -10.35
CA SER A 261 -6.35 12.03 -9.69
C SER A 261 -5.60 12.85 -8.63
N ASP A 262 -6.14 13.99 -8.23
CA ASP A 262 -5.46 14.96 -7.35
C ASP A 262 -5.18 14.40 -5.95
N ASN A 263 -5.90 13.34 -5.56
CA ASN A 263 -5.72 12.65 -4.29
C ASN A 263 -4.56 11.62 -4.27
N MET A 264 -3.67 11.63 -5.26
CA MET A 264 -2.53 10.71 -5.34
C MET A 264 -1.22 11.39 -4.92
N TYR A 265 -0.59 10.88 -3.87
CA TYR A 265 0.62 11.46 -3.31
C TYR A 265 1.77 10.46 -3.34
N ALA A 266 2.98 10.94 -3.55
CA ALA A 266 4.18 10.21 -3.16
C ALA A 266 4.65 10.78 -1.82
N ILE A 267 4.75 9.96 -0.77
CA ILE A 267 5.32 10.34 0.52
C ILE A 267 6.17 9.16 1.01
N SER A 268 7.48 9.39 1.06
CA SER A 268 8.45 8.41 1.54
C SER A 268 8.19 8.02 2.99
N ASN A 269 8.64 6.82 3.40
CA ASN A 269 8.87 6.55 4.81
C ASN A 269 9.96 7.49 5.36
N ALA A 270 9.95 7.69 6.68
CA ALA A 270 11.00 8.46 7.35
C ALA A 270 12.20 7.57 7.65
N ARG A 271 13.41 8.11 7.53
CA ARG A 271 14.61 7.43 8.00
C ARG A 271 14.68 7.51 9.52
N GLN A 272 15.25 6.49 10.15
CA GLN A 272 15.58 6.57 11.57
C GLN A 272 16.60 7.69 11.81
N ARG A 273 16.49 8.35 12.96
CA ARG A 273 17.42 9.40 13.38
C ARG A 273 18.84 8.84 13.48
N VAL A 274 19.74 9.36 12.66
CA VAL A 274 21.18 9.10 12.73
C VAL A 274 21.86 10.45 12.91
N SER A 275 22.52 10.64 14.05
CA SER A 275 23.32 11.84 14.33
C SER A 275 24.39 11.50 15.36
N PRO A 276 25.62 12.03 15.23
CA PRO A 276 26.11 12.97 14.21
C PRO A 276 26.48 12.31 12.87
N GLU A 277 26.98 13.10 11.90
CA GLU A 277 27.61 12.60 10.67
C GLU A 277 28.72 11.58 11.03
N PRO A 278 28.69 10.36 10.48
CA PRO A 278 29.71 9.37 10.80
C PRO A 278 31.09 9.77 10.27
N ALA A 279 32.12 9.63 11.12
CA ALA A 279 33.50 9.87 10.70
C ALA A 279 33.92 8.84 9.63
N PHE A 280 34.36 9.30 8.46
CA PHE A 280 34.83 8.42 7.40
C PHE A 280 36.10 7.65 7.81
N ASP A 281 37.00 8.29 8.54
CA ASP A 281 38.33 7.74 8.86
C ASP A 281 38.28 6.50 9.79
N GLY A 282 37.13 6.20 10.41
CA GLY A 282 36.90 4.99 11.21
C GLY A 282 36.25 3.82 10.46
N ARG A 283 35.95 3.99 9.16
CA ARG A 283 35.30 2.95 8.36
C ARG A 283 36.28 1.92 7.84
N SER A 284 35.81 0.68 7.74
CA SER A 284 36.50 -0.33 6.94
C SER A 284 36.57 0.12 5.49
N ARG A 285 37.66 -0.27 4.82
CA ARG A 285 37.83 -0.07 3.38
C ARG A 285 37.26 -1.22 2.55
N THR A 286 37.12 -2.41 3.13
CA THR A 286 36.83 -3.65 2.39
C THR A 286 35.66 -4.45 2.95
N ASN A 287 35.20 -4.15 4.16
CA ASN A 287 34.07 -4.86 4.77
C ASN A 287 32.75 -4.16 4.43
N GLY A 288 31.86 -4.84 3.72
CA GLY A 288 30.49 -4.43 3.49
C GLY A 288 29.50 -5.04 4.48
N ALA A 289 28.28 -4.51 4.48
CA ALA A 289 27.18 -5.03 5.28
C ALA A 289 25.88 -5.19 4.47
N MET A 290 25.08 -6.19 4.80
CA MET A 290 23.75 -6.43 4.25
C MET A 290 22.79 -6.80 5.37
N ALA A 291 21.66 -6.12 5.48
CA ALA A 291 20.63 -6.43 6.49
C ALA A 291 19.31 -6.80 5.80
N CYS A 292 18.89 -8.07 5.90
CA CYS A 292 17.66 -8.55 5.27
C CYS A 292 17.20 -9.90 5.83
N SER A 293 15.91 -10.21 5.71
CA SER A 293 15.41 -11.58 5.90
C SER A 293 15.99 -12.54 4.85
N LEU A 294 16.45 -13.72 5.24
CA LEU A 294 17.01 -14.73 4.33
C LEU A 294 15.86 -15.45 3.60
N SER A 295 15.40 -14.84 2.50
CA SER A 295 14.28 -15.30 1.69
C SER A 295 14.60 -15.14 0.20
N GLU A 296 13.97 -15.94 -0.65
CA GLU A 296 14.17 -15.89 -2.11
C GLU A 296 14.02 -14.48 -2.70
N ARG A 297 13.08 -13.69 -2.16
CA ARG A 297 12.83 -12.30 -2.59
C ARG A 297 14.06 -11.40 -2.40
N LYS A 298 14.83 -11.63 -1.33
CA LYS A 298 16.01 -10.84 -0.98
C LYS A 298 17.26 -11.27 -1.75
N ASN A 299 17.25 -12.49 -2.31
CA ASN A 299 18.24 -12.96 -3.28
C ASN A 299 19.69 -12.80 -2.79
N VAL A 300 19.94 -13.27 -1.56
CA VAL A 300 21.27 -13.24 -0.91
C VAL A 300 22.28 -14.09 -1.67
N GLU A 301 21.83 -15.10 -2.42
CA GLU A 301 22.66 -15.84 -3.37
C GLU A 301 23.42 -14.91 -4.33
N ALA A 302 22.73 -13.90 -4.90
CA ALA A 302 23.40 -12.96 -5.79
C ALA A 302 24.47 -12.15 -5.05
N ALA A 303 24.24 -11.78 -3.79
CA ALA A 303 25.21 -11.08 -2.97
C ALA A 303 26.47 -11.93 -2.73
N ILE A 304 26.31 -13.22 -2.42
CA ILE A 304 27.44 -14.16 -2.26
C ILE A 304 28.26 -14.23 -3.55
N ARG A 305 27.61 -14.39 -4.71
CA ARG A 305 28.28 -14.48 -6.01
C ARG A 305 28.99 -13.18 -6.39
N ILE A 306 28.40 -12.02 -6.08
CA ILE A 306 29.01 -10.70 -6.29
C ILE A 306 30.29 -10.56 -5.48
N ILE A 307 30.26 -10.91 -4.19
CA ILE A 307 31.40 -10.77 -3.29
C ILE A 307 32.52 -11.75 -3.65
N HIS A 308 32.19 -13.00 -3.95
CA HIS A 308 33.14 -13.99 -4.46
C HIS A 308 33.83 -13.50 -5.75
N ARG A 309 33.11 -12.77 -6.62
CA ARG A 309 33.71 -12.17 -7.82
C ARG A 309 34.61 -10.98 -7.49
N ALA A 310 34.20 -10.12 -6.55
CA ALA A 310 35.00 -8.97 -6.13
C ALA A 310 36.32 -9.40 -5.45
N SER A 311 36.33 -10.56 -4.76
CA SER A 311 37.52 -11.04 -4.05
C SER A 311 38.70 -11.39 -4.96
N ALA A 312 38.44 -11.66 -6.25
CA ALA A 312 39.49 -11.83 -7.25
C ALA A 312 40.36 -10.57 -7.46
N THR A 313 39.81 -9.38 -7.18
CA THR A 313 40.54 -8.09 -7.30
C THR A 313 40.88 -7.48 -5.95
N VAL A 314 40.01 -7.67 -4.94
CA VAL A 314 40.21 -7.17 -3.57
C VAL A 314 40.18 -8.38 -2.63
N PRO A 315 41.33 -9.04 -2.37
CA PRO A 315 41.36 -10.27 -1.58
C PRO A 315 40.78 -10.15 -0.17
N ASP A 316 40.86 -8.96 0.43
CA ASP A 316 40.34 -8.70 1.78
C ASP A 316 38.88 -8.21 1.80
N VAL A 317 38.14 -8.29 0.67
CA VAL A 317 36.73 -7.92 0.64
C VAL A 317 35.91 -8.92 1.46
N HIS A 318 35.03 -8.39 2.31
CA HIS A 318 34.16 -9.20 3.16
C HIS A 318 32.74 -8.64 3.18
N LEU A 319 31.73 -9.49 3.34
CA LEU A 319 30.33 -9.11 3.51
C LEU A 319 29.73 -9.77 4.74
N ASP A 320 29.31 -8.94 5.69
CA ASP A 320 28.51 -9.38 6.83
C ASP A 320 27.01 -9.32 6.49
N VAL A 321 26.33 -10.47 6.53
CA VAL A 321 24.90 -10.58 6.26
C VAL A 321 24.14 -10.80 7.57
N TYR A 322 23.29 -9.84 7.92
CA TYR A 322 22.45 -9.85 9.12
C TYR A 322 21.00 -10.18 8.78
N GLY A 323 20.42 -11.09 9.55
CA GLY A 323 19.05 -11.56 9.41
C GLY A 323 18.95 -13.09 9.49
N GLY A 324 17.72 -13.58 9.50
CA GLY A 324 17.40 -15.01 9.47
C GLY A 324 16.28 -15.29 8.47
N GLY A 325 16.06 -16.56 8.16
CA GLY A 325 14.97 -16.98 7.28
C GLY A 325 15.15 -18.37 6.68
N PRO A 326 14.16 -18.85 5.92
CA PRO A 326 14.12 -20.22 5.41
C PRO A 326 15.28 -20.58 4.46
N GLU A 327 15.93 -19.59 3.83
CA GLU A 327 17.03 -19.83 2.89
C GLU A 327 18.38 -20.07 3.59
N GLU A 328 18.48 -19.97 4.91
CA GLU A 328 19.77 -19.95 5.61
C GLU A 328 20.66 -21.15 5.29
N GLN A 329 20.13 -22.37 5.34
CA GLN A 329 20.93 -23.58 5.07
C GLN A 329 21.42 -23.61 3.62
N ARG A 330 20.55 -23.33 2.65
CA ARG A 330 20.89 -23.25 1.23
C ARG A 330 22.00 -22.23 0.97
N LEU A 331 21.98 -21.10 1.68
CA LEU A 331 23.00 -20.05 1.55
C LEU A 331 24.34 -20.47 2.16
N ARG A 332 24.35 -21.24 3.26
CA ARG A 332 25.57 -21.85 3.81
C ARG A 332 26.19 -22.81 2.80
N ASP A 333 25.39 -23.73 2.27
CA ASP A 333 25.86 -24.71 1.28
C ASP A 333 26.47 -24.02 0.04
N LEU A 334 25.91 -22.89 -0.40
CA LEU A 334 26.45 -22.09 -1.50
C LEU A 334 27.79 -21.40 -1.15
N ILE A 335 27.94 -20.91 0.07
CA ILE A 335 29.22 -20.33 0.55
C ILE A 335 30.30 -21.40 0.51
N ASP A 336 29.98 -22.61 0.96
CA ASP A 336 30.87 -23.77 0.96
C ASP A 336 31.23 -24.18 -0.48
N GLU A 337 30.25 -24.30 -1.37
CA GLU A 337 30.43 -24.64 -2.79
C GLU A 337 31.39 -23.66 -3.51
N LEU A 338 31.26 -22.37 -3.22
CA LEU A 338 32.09 -21.32 -3.82
C LEU A 338 33.41 -21.10 -3.09
N GLY A 339 33.65 -21.75 -1.96
CA GLY A 339 34.80 -21.49 -1.09
C GLY A 339 34.84 -20.04 -0.59
N ALA A 340 33.69 -19.42 -0.34
CA ALA A 340 33.56 -18.00 -0.03
C ALA A 340 33.58 -17.67 1.48
N HIS A 341 34.01 -18.62 2.33
CA HIS A 341 33.99 -18.49 3.79
C HIS A 341 34.76 -17.30 4.33
N ASP A 342 35.89 -16.96 3.70
CA ASP A 342 36.72 -15.83 4.11
C ASP A 342 36.11 -14.48 3.68
N HIS A 343 35.10 -14.50 2.82
CA HIS A 343 34.50 -13.30 2.22
C HIS A 343 33.03 -13.06 2.60
N VAL A 344 32.31 -14.06 3.11
CA VAL A 344 30.88 -13.89 3.48
C VAL A 344 30.58 -14.56 4.81
N THR A 345 30.05 -13.78 5.76
CA THR A 345 29.58 -14.30 7.06
C THR A 345 28.08 -14.07 7.24
N LEU A 346 27.33 -15.15 7.46
CA LEU A 346 25.93 -15.07 7.91
C LEU A 346 25.90 -14.86 9.45
N ARG A 347 25.64 -13.63 9.88
CA ARG A 347 25.68 -13.18 11.30
C ARG A 347 24.42 -13.51 12.10
N GLY A 348 23.35 -13.94 11.43
CA GLY A 348 22.04 -14.18 12.07
C GLY A 348 21.26 -12.90 12.36
N PRO A 349 20.05 -13.00 12.93
CA PRO A 349 19.19 -11.86 13.23
C PRO A 349 19.70 -11.06 14.43
N THR A 350 19.66 -9.73 14.34
CA THR A 350 19.97 -8.82 15.45
C THR A 350 19.18 -7.52 15.34
N PRO A 351 18.65 -6.96 16.46
CA PRO A 351 17.96 -5.67 16.45
C PRO A 351 18.89 -4.49 16.10
N GLN A 352 20.22 -4.71 16.14
CA GLN A 352 21.22 -3.69 15.87
C GLN A 352 21.85 -3.82 14.47
N ALA A 353 21.24 -4.56 13.54
CA ALA A 353 21.80 -4.82 12.22
C ALA A 353 22.16 -3.52 11.46
N SER A 354 21.35 -2.48 11.61
CA SER A 354 21.59 -1.19 10.95
C SER A 354 22.85 -0.47 11.44
N ARG A 355 23.36 -0.77 12.64
CA ARG A 355 24.63 -0.22 13.14
C ARG A 355 25.84 -0.70 12.36
N ALA A 356 25.75 -1.85 11.68
CA ALA A 356 26.84 -2.34 10.84
C ALA A 356 27.18 -1.36 9.69
N PHE A 357 26.22 -0.55 9.24
CA PHE A 357 26.45 0.48 8.23
C PHE A 357 27.32 1.65 8.74
N GLU A 358 27.53 1.80 10.05
CA GLU A 358 28.37 2.89 10.61
C GLU A 358 29.85 2.68 10.29
N SER A 359 30.30 1.43 10.23
CA SER A 359 31.70 1.07 9.96
C SER A 359 31.93 0.40 8.61
N ALA A 360 30.86 -0.01 7.91
CA ALA A 360 31.00 -0.66 6.61
C ALA A 360 31.49 0.30 5.50
N ALA A 361 32.26 -0.26 4.56
CA ALA A 361 32.73 0.37 3.33
C ALA A 361 31.59 0.59 2.33
N PHE A 362 30.68 -0.38 2.24
CA PHE A 362 29.52 -0.37 1.35
C PHE A 362 28.37 -1.16 1.96
N SER A 363 27.17 -0.94 1.45
CA SER A 363 26.03 -1.82 1.67
C SER A 363 25.56 -2.45 0.38
N LEU A 364 24.97 -3.64 0.46
CA LEU A 364 24.55 -4.39 -0.73
C LEU A 364 23.06 -4.74 -0.67
N LEU A 365 22.32 -4.43 -1.74
CA LEU A 365 20.92 -4.82 -1.92
C LEU A 365 20.73 -5.54 -3.26
N THR A 366 20.50 -6.85 -3.20
CA THR A 366 20.28 -7.70 -4.38
C THR A 366 18.83 -8.16 -4.53
N SER A 367 17.90 -7.49 -3.84
CA SER A 367 16.48 -7.88 -3.82
C SER A 367 15.86 -7.88 -5.21
N ARG A 368 14.91 -8.79 -5.43
CA ARG A 368 14.13 -8.88 -6.68
C ARG A 368 12.92 -7.95 -6.68
N LYS A 369 12.38 -7.64 -5.49
CA LYS A 369 11.18 -6.81 -5.32
C LYS A 369 11.22 -6.04 -4.01
N GLU A 370 10.89 -4.75 -4.08
CA GLU A 370 10.71 -3.86 -2.93
C GLU A 370 9.54 -2.89 -3.18
N GLY A 371 9.00 -2.33 -2.10
CA GLY A 371 8.13 -1.15 -2.16
C GLY A 371 8.98 0.11 -1.95
N GLN A 372 9.61 0.20 -0.80
CA GLN A 372 10.70 1.12 -0.51
C GLN A 372 11.66 0.44 0.48
N PRO A 373 12.94 0.22 0.12
CA PRO A 373 13.87 -0.53 0.96
C PRO A 373 14.40 0.32 2.10
N LEU A 374 13.82 0.16 3.30
CA LEU A 374 14.25 0.87 4.51
C LEU A 374 15.73 0.68 4.81
N VAL A 375 16.29 -0.48 4.51
CA VAL A 375 17.72 -0.78 4.69
C VAL A 375 18.62 0.17 3.89
N LEU A 376 18.20 0.62 2.70
CA LEU A 376 18.96 1.63 1.95
C LEU A 376 18.89 2.99 2.65
N MET A 377 17.74 3.35 3.23
CA MET A 377 17.61 4.58 4.00
C MET A 377 18.46 4.58 5.26
N GLU A 378 18.56 3.42 5.93
CA GLU A 378 19.41 3.21 7.10
C GLU A 378 20.89 3.30 6.75
N SER A 379 21.26 2.76 5.59
CA SER A 379 22.62 2.79 5.05
C SER A 379 23.04 4.21 4.64
N LEU A 380 22.20 4.88 3.82
CA LEU A 380 22.40 6.26 3.41
C LEU A 380 22.45 7.20 4.60
N GLY A 381 21.55 7.04 5.58
CA GLY A 381 21.52 7.81 6.82
C GLY A 381 22.78 7.67 7.67
N ARG A 382 23.56 6.60 7.44
CA ARG A 382 24.86 6.36 8.05
C ARG A 382 26.01 6.65 7.10
N GLY A 383 25.81 7.33 5.96
CA GLY A 383 26.90 7.60 5.01
C GLY A 383 27.60 6.35 4.47
N CYS A 384 26.92 5.19 4.49
CA CYS A 384 27.41 3.97 3.88
C CYS A 384 26.89 3.92 2.44
N PRO A 385 27.76 3.93 1.42
CA PRO A 385 27.31 3.95 0.03
C PRO A 385 26.66 2.60 -0.34
N PRO A 386 25.42 2.60 -0.85
CA PRO A 386 24.79 1.38 -1.32
C PRO A 386 25.20 1.01 -2.75
N VAL A 387 25.37 -0.28 -2.99
CA VAL A 387 25.32 -0.90 -4.31
C VAL A 387 24.03 -1.72 -4.37
N ALA A 388 23.14 -1.38 -5.30
CA ALA A 388 21.82 -2.00 -5.36
C ALA A 388 21.43 -2.40 -6.78
N PHE A 389 20.67 -3.49 -6.92
CA PHE A 389 19.96 -3.74 -8.17
C PHE A 389 18.89 -2.68 -8.43
N ASP A 390 18.82 -2.18 -9.66
CA ASP A 390 17.81 -1.24 -10.14
C ASP A 390 16.50 -1.97 -10.44
N ILE A 391 15.75 -2.23 -9.37
CA ILE A 391 14.44 -2.87 -9.41
C ILE A 391 13.32 -1.86 -9.11
N ARG A 392 12.15 -2.12 -9.68
CA ARG A 392 10.93 -1.37 -9.32
C ARG A 392 10.32 -1.95 -8.03
N TYR A 393 10.15 -1.18 -6.95
CA TYR A 393 10.45 0.24 -6.73
C TYR A 393 11.36 0.43 -5.52
N GLY A 394 11.95 1.61 -5.38
CA GLY A 394 12.62 2.04 -4.16
C GLY A 394 14.11 2.33 -4.30
N PRO A 395 14.96 1.46 -4.87
CA PRO A 395 16.38 1.77 -5.05
C PRO A 395 16.62 3.10 -5.78
N SER A 396 16.01 3.29 -6.95
CA SER A 396 16.12 4.51 -7.76
C SER A 396 15.39 5.73 -7.19
N SER A 397 14.58 5.59 -6.12
CA SER A 397 14.05 6.75 -5.38
C SER A 397 14.97 7.22 -4.25
N LEU A 398 16.00 6.44 -3.93
CA LEU A 398 16.93 6.70 -2.82
C LEU A 398 18.36 6.94 -3.32
N ILE A 399 18.74 6.30 -4.43
CA ILE A 399 20.08 6.32 -5.01
C ILE A 399 20.07 7.12 -6.30
N THR A 400 20.97 8.10 -6.38
CA THR A 400 21.40 8.72 -7.64
C THR A 400 22.73 8.07 -8.04
N ASP A 401 22.72 7.33 -9.15
CA ASP A 401 23.84 6.51 -9.60
C ASP A 401 25.15 7.31 -9.74
N GLY A 402 26.23 6.83 -9.12
CA GLY A 402 27.55 7.46 -9.13
C GLY A 402 27.71 8.70 -8.22
N GLU A 403 26.61 9.18 -7.62
CA GLU A 403 26.62 10.34 -6.74
C GLU A 403 26.60 9.95 -5.27
N ASN A 404 25.61 9.16 -4.85
CA ASN A 404 25.41 8.77 -3.44
C ASN A 404 25.36 7.24 -3.24
N GLY A 405 25.67 6.48 -4.30
CA GLY A 405 25.64 5.03 -4.36
C GLY A 405 25.70 4.56 -5.82
N PHE A 406 25.45 3.28 -6.06
CA PHE A 406 25.40 2.70 -7.41
C PHE A 406 24.12 1.90 -7.63
N LEU A 407 23.52 2.11 -8.81
CA LEU A 407 22.43 1.31 -9.35
C LEU A 407 22.97 0.43 -10.46
N VAL A 408 22.68 -0.87 -10.37
CA VAL A 408 23.15 -1.88 -11.31
C VAL A 408 21.96 -2.63 -11.86
N GLN A 409 21.98 -3.00 -13.14
CA GLN A 409 20.91 -3.80 -13.72
C GLN A 409 20.69 -5.10 -12.91
N GLU A 410 19.42 -5.46 -12.66
CA GLU A 410 19.08 -6.69 -11.93
C GLU A 410 19.75 -7.91 -12.57
N GLY A 411 20.50 -8.66 -11.76
CA GLY A 411 21.22 -9.87 -12.18
C GLY A 411 22.61 -9.64 -12.78
N ASP A 412 23.03 -8.40 -13.01
CA ASP A 412 24.40 -8.12 -13.46
C ASP A 412 25.39 -8.16 -12.28
N HIS A 413 25.78 -9.37 -11.92
CA HIS A 413 26.73 -9.62 -10.84
C HIS A 413 28.13 -9.06 -11.15
N ALA A 414 28.48 -8.94 -12.44
CA ALA A 414 29.77 -8.41 -12.88
C ALA A 414 29.89 -6.93 -12.54
N ALA A 415 28.92 -6.16 -13.02
CA ALA A 415 28.87 -4.72 -12.79
C ALA A 415 28.77 -4.40 -11.29
N ALA A 416 27.98 -5.15 -10.52
CA ALA A 416 27.90 -4.95 -9.07
C ALA A 416 29.24 -5.20 -8.36
N ALA A 417 29.97 -6.26 -8.75
CA ALA A 417 31.30 -6.54 -8.21
C ALA A 417 32.30 -5.42 -8.58
N GLU A 418 32.27 -4.93 -9.82
CA GLU A 418 33.10 -3.81 -10.27
C GLU A 418 32.85 -2.53 -9.45
N ARG A 419 31.58 -2.22 -9.12
CA ARG A 419 31.25 -1.08 -8.25
C ARG A 419 31.77 -1.24 -6.83
N ILE A 420 31.69 -2.45 -6.27
CA ILE A 420 32.28 -2.75 -4.95
C ILE A 420 33.80 -2.58 -4.99
N VAL A 421 34.46 -3.12 -6.01
CA VAL A 421 35.91 -2.95 -6.21
C VAL A 421 36.29 -1.47 -6.28
N GLN A 422 35.52 -0.65 -7.01
CA GLN A 422 35.74 0.80 -7.08
C GLN A 422 35.66 1.45 -5.69
N ILE A 423 34.63 1.15 -4.89
CA ILE A 423 34.51 1.69 -3.52
C ILE A 423 35.69 1.24 -2.64
N CYS A 424 36.08 -0.03 -2.73
CA CYS A 424 37.15 -0.56 -1.89
C CYS A 424 38.55 -0.01 -2.25
N THR A 425 38.80 0.26 -3.53
CA THR A 425 40.13 0.64 -4.03
C THR A 425 40.35 2.15 -4.21
N ASP A 426 39.28 2.94 -4.37
CA ASP A 426 39.36 4.40 -4.52
C ASP A 426 38.82 5.10 -3.26
N GLU A 427 39.72 5.63 -2.43
CA GLU A 427 39.34 6.37 -1.23
C GLU A 427 38.57 7.65 -1.50
N ALA A 428 38.99 8.41 -2.50
CA ALA A 428 38.39 9.70 -2.79
C ALA A 428 36.94 9.50 -3.26
N LEU A 429 36.72 8.46 -4.08
CA LEU A 429 35.38 8.03 -4.47
C LEU A 429 34.55 7.60 -3.26
N ALA A 430 35.05 6.69 -2.43
CA ALA A 430 34.31 6.18 -1.26
C ALA A 430 33.92 7.30 -0.30
N ARG A 431 34.83 8.25 -0.02
CA ARG A 431 34.57 9.42 0.83
C ARG A 431 33.50 10.33 0.24
N ARG A 432 33.58 10.61 -1.07
CA ARG A 432 32.60 11.42 -1.79
C ARG A 432 31.20 10.77 -1.76
N LEU A 433 31.12 9.48 -2.08
CA LEU A 433 29.85 8.74 -2.07
C LEU A 433 29.23 8.70 -0.67
N GLY A 434 30.02 8.42 0.37
CA GLY A 434 29.54 8.37 1.75
C GLY A 434 29.02 9.71 2.25
N GLN A 435 29.71 10.81 1.93
CA GLN A 435 29.25 12.16 2.26
C GLN A 435 27.95 12.49 1.54
N ALA A 436 27.85 12.22 0.24
CA ALA A 436 26.65 12.45 -0.55
C ALA A 436 25.47 11.57 -0.09
N ALA A 437 25.74 10.32 0.33
CA ALA A 437 24.76 9.42 0.93
C ALA A 437 24.15 10.01 2.20
N TRP A 438 24.99 10.47 3.13
CA TRP A 438 24.52 11.10 4.36
C TRP A 438 23.75 12.39 4.10
N GLN A 439 24.27 13.28 3.25
CA GLN A 439 23.61 14.54 2.89
C GLN A 439 22.27 14.31 2.20
N GLY A 440 22.22 13.43 1.19
CA GLY A 440 21.01 13.08 0.45
C GLY A 440 19.96 12.41 1.34
N SER A 441 20.39 11.67 2.38
CA SER A 441 19.47 11.07 3.33
C SER A 441 18.60 12.09 4.08
N ASN A 442 19.01 13.36 4.16
CA ASN A 442 18.28 14.43 4.86
C ASN A 442 16.89 14.68 4.29
N ALA A 443 16.69 14.44 2.99
CA ALA A 443 15.37 14.50 2.35
C ALA A 443 14.34 13.54 2.98
N PHE A 444 14.83 12.49 3.65
CA PHE A 444 14.00 11.49 4.32
C PHE A 444 13.94 11.69 5.84
N ALA A 445 14.35 12.86 6.36
CA ALA A 445 14.31 13.14 7.80
C ALA A 445 12.87 13.09 8.29
N GLU A 446 12.70 12.67 9.55
CA GLU A 446 11.40 12.70 10.22
C GLU A 446 10.68 14.03 10.00
N ARG A 447 11.37 15.17 10.20
CA ARG A 447 10.76 16.49 9.96
C ARG A 447 10.36 16.72 8.51
N ALA A 448 11.25 16.44 7.56
CA ALA A 448 10.97 16.64 6.12
C ALA A 448 9.81 15.76 5.62
N VAL A 449 9.73 14.52 6.11
CA VAL A 449 8.63 13.60 5.79
C VAL A 449 7.33 14.03 6.47
N LEU A 450 7.40 14.46 7.74
CA LEU A 450 6.23 14.97 8.46
C LEU A 450 5.62 16.19 7.75
N ASP A 451 6.45 17.14 7.30
CA ASP A 451 5.96 18.35 6.62
C ASP A 451 5.16 17.98 5.35
N ARG A 452 5.61 16.95 4.59
CA ARG A 452 4.85 16.42 3.44
C ARG A 452 3.52 15.78 3.85
N TRP A 453 3.50 15.04 4.95
CA TRP A 453 2.27 14.47 5.48
C TRP A 453 1.27 15.53 5.93
N LEU A 454 1.72 16.54 6.69
CA LEU A 454 0.86 17.61 7.17
C LEU A 454 0.28 18.42 6.00
N ALA A 455 1.09 18.70 4.97
CA ALA A 455 0.61 19.35 3.74
C ALA A 455 -0.47 18.52 3.04
N ALA A 456 -0.25 17.21 2.85
CA ALA A 456 -1.22 16.32 2.23
C ALA A 456 -2.52 16.22 3.05
N ILE A 457 -2.43 16.11 4.38
CA ILE A 457 -3.60 16.05 5.27
C ILE A 457 -4.40 17.36 5.19
N ALA A 458 -3.74 18.52 5.22
CA ALA A 458 -4.40 19.82 5.09
C ALA A 458 -5.12 19.97 3.74
N GLU A 459 -4.50 19.52 2.66
CA GLU A 459 -5.11 19.51 1.33
C GLU A 459 -6.32 18.56 1.28
N CYS A 460 -6.23 17.38 1.90
CA CYS A 460 -7.36 16.46 2.03
C CYS A 460 -8.57 17.10 2.71
N PHE A 461 -8.38 17.79 3.84
CA PHE A 461 -9.48 18.50 4.50
C PHE A 461 -10.06 19.61 3.63
N THR A 462 -9.20 20.37 2.94
CA THR A 462 -9.63 21.42 2.00
C THR A 462 -10.50 20.84 0.89
N ARG A 463 -10.05 19.75 0.25
CA ARG A 463 -10.79 19.09 -0.83
C ARG A 463 -12.07 18.41 -0.33
N LYS A 464 -12.07 17.84 0.87
CA LYS A 464 -13.25 17.21 1.47
C LYS A 464 -14.37 18.22 1.70
N ASN A 465 -14.03 19.44 2.14
CA ASN A 465 -14.98 20.54 2.25
C ASN A 465 -15.49 21.02 0.87
N ALA A 466 -14.70 20.82 -0.18
CA ALA A 466 -15.05 21.10 -1.57
C ALA A 466 -15.48 19.85 -2.37
N ARG A 467 -15.90 18.77 -1.69
CA ARG A 467 -16.12 17.47 -2.33
C ARG A 467 -17.24 17.56 -3.37
N LEU A 468 -16.88 17.20 -4.60
CA LEU A 468 -17.77 17.15 -5.74
C LEU A 468 -18.40 15.75 -5.82
N VAL A 469 -19.74 15.68 -5.73
CA VAL A 469 -20.49 14.43 -5.94
C VAL A 469 -21.36 14.56 -7.17
N VAL A 470 -20.98 13.79 -8.17
CA VAL A 470 -21.64 13.69 -9.47
C VAL A 470 -22.25 12.28 -9.61
N ARG A 471 -23.47 12.22 -10.14
CA ARG A 471 -24.22 11.00 -10.42
C ARG A 471 -24.70 10.98 -11.86
N ASP A 472 -25.18 9.82 -12.31
CA ASP A 472 -25.80 9.64 -13.62
C ASP A 472 -24.95 10.15 -14.78
N LEU A 473 -23.63 9.95 -14.69
CA LEU A 473 -22.70 10.41 -15.72
C LEU A 473 -22.92 9.58 -17.01
N THR A 474 -23.30 10.24 -18.10
CA THR A 474 -23.48 9.62 -19.42
C THR A 474 -22.62 10.30 -20.49
N PHE A 475 -22.41 9.60 -21.61
CA PHE A 475 -21.83 10.18 -22.82
C PHE A 475 -22.68 9.82 -24.03
N ASP A 476 -23.32 10.84 -24.61
CA ASP A 476 -24.21 10.71 -25.75
C ASP A 476 -23.50 11.19 -27.01
N ILE A 477 -23.26 10.27 -27.95
CA ILE A 477 -22.62 10.60 -29.23
C ILE A 477 -23.64 11.29 -30.13
N THR A 478 -23.33 12.52 -30.55
CA THR A 478 -24.16 13.27 -31.49
C THR A 478 -23.70 13.08 -32.93
N ARG A 479 -22.39 12.95 -33.16
CA ARG A 479 -21.82 12.71 -34.49
C ARG A 479 -20.50 11.95 -34.40
N THR A 480 -20.27 11.04 -35.34
CA THR A 480 -18.95 10.42 -35.55
C THR A 480 -18.51 10.67 -36.98
N THR A 481 -17.28 11.10 -37.16
CA THR A 481 -16.62 11.28 -38.46
C THR A 481 -15.41 10.36 -38.52
N LEU A 482 -15.32 9.55 -39.57
CA LEU A 482 -14.19 8.68 -39.86
C LEU A 482 -13.49 9.17 -41.12
N TRP A 483 -12.19 9.40 -41.04
CA TRP A 483 -11.39 9.86 -42.17
C TRP A 483 -10.71 8.68 -42.86
N GLY A 484 -10.40 8.81 -44.16
CA GLY A 484 -9.71 7.78 -44.93
C GLY A 484 -8.31 7.40 -44.40
N SER A 485 -7.69 8.27 -43.58
CA SER A 485 -6.46 8.00 -42.83
C SER A 485 -6.64 7.06 -41.64
N GLY A 486 -7.88 6.77 -41.24
CA GLY A 486 -8.22 6.04 -40.02
C GLY A 486 -8.40 6.95 -38.79
N ALA A 487 -8.19 8.26 -38.90
CA ALA A 487 -8.50 9.20 -37.83
C ALA A 487 -10.00 9.22 -37.53
N VAL A 488 -10.34 9.39 -36.25
CA VAL A 488 -11.72 9.43 -35.75
C VAL A 488 -11.96 10.77 -35.07
N GLU A 489 -13.06 11.43 -35.42
CA GLU A 489 -13.61 12.55 -34.66
C GLU A 489 -14.99 12.16 -34.10
N VAL A 490 -15.19 12.36 -32.80
CA VAL A 490 -16.46 12.14 -32.11
C VAL A 490 -16.92 13.46 -31.50
N LEU A 491 -18.11 13.90 -31.89
CA LEU A 491 -18.85 14.94 -31.22
C LEU A 491 -19.86 14.27 -30.29
N GLY A 492 -19.93 14.72 -29.06
CA GLY A 492 -20.88 14.17 -28.10
C GLY A 492 -21.05 15.07 -26.89
N ASP A 493 -21.96 14.67 -26.02
CA ASP A 493 -22.30 15.37 -24.80
C ASP A 493 -22.03 14.46 -23.60
N ILE A 494 -21.22 14.95 -22.68
CA ILE A 494 -21.07 14.33 -21.36
C ILE A 494 -22.12 14.99 -20.46
N THR A 495 -23.04 14.22 -19.90
CA THR A 495 -24.08 14.76 -19.01
C THR A 495 -24.00 14.16 -17.62
N TRP A 496 -24.50 14.88 -16.62
CA TRP A 496 -24.50 14.41 -15.24
C TRP A 496 -25.52 15.14 -14.35
N THR A 497 -25.82 14.54 -13.20
CA THR A 497 -26.48 15.20 -12.08
C THR A 497 -25.47 15.49 -10.98
N GLN A 498 -25.63 16.61 -10.27
CA GLN A 498 -24.75 16.99 -9.16
C GLN A 498 -25.57 17.05 -7.88
N SER A 499 -25.11 16.36 -6.83
CA SER A 499 -25.79 16.37 -5.53
C SER A 499 -25.09 17.24 -4.49
N CYS A 500 -23.78 17.50 -4.61
CA CYS A 500 -23.08 18.43 -3.72
C CYS A 500 -21.76 18.95 -4.33
N GLY A 501 -21.17 19.94 -3.68
CA GLY A 501 -19.88 20.52 -4.03
C GLY A 501 -19.95 21.77 -4.92
N PRO A 502 -18.80 22.33 -5.30
CA PRO A 502 -18.69 23.44 -6.25
C PRO A 502 -19.26 23.09 -7.63
N PRO A 503 -19.66 24.05 -8.48
CA PRO A 503 -20.25 23.78 -9.79
C PRO A 503 -19.37 22.84 -10.64
N ALA A 504 -19.82 21.60 -10.85
CA ALA A 504 -19.04 20.58 -11.57
C ALA A 504 -18.66 21.02 -12.99
N VAL A 505 -19.50 21.84 -13.62
CA VAL A 505 -19.31 22.39 -14.97
C VAL A 505 -18.01 23.18 -15.10
N GLU A 506 -17.53 23.80 -14.03
CA GLU A 506 -16.29 24.59 -14.02
C GLU A 506 -15.05 23.73 -13.79
N LEU A 507 -15.20 22.61 -13.09
CA LEU A 507 -14.09 21.79 -12.62
C LEU A 507 -13.86 20.52 -13.44
N ILE A 508 -14.91 19.96 -14.08
CA ILE A 508 -14.77 18.73 -14.85
C ILE A 508 -13.85 18.95 -16.05
N GLU A 509 -12.82 18.12 -16.11
CA GLU A 509 -11.92 17.94 -17.22
C GLU A 509 -12.20 16.60 -17.91
N PRO A 510 -12.68 16.61 -19.16
CA PRO A 510 -12.86 15.39 -19.92
C PRO A 510 -11.53 14.92 -20.54
N TYR A 511 -11.37 13.61 -20.66
CA TYR A 511 -10.25 12.97 -21.35
C TYR A 511 -10.73 11.74 -22.13
N LEU A 512 -9.95 11.32 -23.11
CA LEU A 512 -10.16 10.07 -23.84
C LEU A 512 -9.11 9.07 -23.37
N ALA A 513 -9.55 7.92 -22.85
CA ALA A 513 -8.69 6.77 -22.62
C ALA A 513 -8.79 5.81 -23.81
N VAL A 514 -7.66 5.54 -24.44
CA VAL A 514 -7.55 4.59 -25.54
C VAL A 514 -6.72 3.40 -25.09
N ARG A 515 -7.33 2.22 -25.02
CA ARG A 515 -6.65 1.00 -24.61
C ARG A 515 -6.56 0.01 -25.77
N ARG A 516 -5.35 -0.47 -26.06
CA ARG A 516 -5.16 -1.59 -26.99
C ARG A 516 -5.28 -2.90 -26.21
N ARG A 517 -6.12 -3.81 -26.67
CA ARG A 517 -6.25 -5.12 -25.98
C ARG A 517 -4.92 -5.86 -26.02
N ALA A 518 -4.53 -6.42 -24.88
CA ALA A 518 -3.31 -7.21 -24.69
C ALA A 518 -1.97 -6.46 -24.89
N VAL A 519 -1.95 -5.12 -24.96
CA VAL A 519 -0.72 -4.34 -25.16
C VAL A 519 -0.72 -3.08 -24.30
N GLY A 520 0.22 -3.02 -23.35
CA GLY A 520 0.63 -1.78 -22.67
C GLY A 520 -0.45 -1.06 -21.85
N PRO A 521 -0.07 0.06 -21.21
CA PRO A 521 -1.01 0.95 -20.53
C PRO A 521 -1.95 1.67 -21.52
N PRO A 522 -3.11 2.17 -21.07
CA PRO A 522 -3.95 3.05 -21.89
C PRO A 522 -3.20 4.35 -22.24
N THR A 523 -3.48 4.89 -23.42
CA THR A 523 -3.07 6.25 -23.80
C THR A 523 -4.18 7.21 -23.41
N PHE A 524 -3.85 8.25 -22.63
CA PHE A 524 -4.80 9.30 -22.26
C PHE A 524 -4.61 10.51 -23.17
N LEU A 525 -5.65 10.87 -23.91
CA LEU A 525 -5.65 11.97 -24.87
C LEU A 525 -6.55 13.11 -24.38
N PRO A 526 -6.17 14.38 -24.61
CA PRO A 526 -7.00 15.52 -24.24
C PRO A 526 -8.30 15.54 -25.07
N VAL A 527 -9.38 16.02 -24.45
CA VAL A 527 -10.68 16.19 -25.11
C VAL A 527 -11.00 17.68 -25.18
N LYS A 528 -11.40 18.16 -26.36
CA LYS A 528 -11.73 19.58 -26.56
C LYS A 528 -13.16 19.85 -26.12
N VAL A 529 -13.34 20.71 -25.11
CA VAL A 529 -14.66 21.20 -24.72
C VAL A 529 -15.09 22.32 -25.67
N ARG A 530 -16.25 22.16 -26.31
CA ARG A 530 -16.87 23.19 -27.16
C ARG A 530 -17.79 24.11 -26.38
N GLU A 531 -18.54 23.53 -25.43
CA GLU A 531 -19.51 24.26 -24.64
C GLU A 531 -19.60 23.68 -23.23
N ARG A 532 -19.71 24.56 -22.23
CA ARG A 532 -19.91 24.22 -20.83
C ARG A 532 -21.30 24.71 -20.40
N ARG A 533 -22.18 23.82 -19.97
CA ARG A 533 -23.47 24.13 -19.34
C ARG A 533 -23.62 23.36 -18.02
N PRO A 534 -24.35 23.88 -17.03
CA PRO A 534 -24.64 23.10 -15.83
C PRO A 534 -25.25 21.73 -16.19
N GLY A 535 -24.62 20.65 -15.74
CA GLY A 535 -25.03 19.27 -16.04
C GLY A 535 -24.65 18.74 -17.42
N ARG A 536 -23.93 19.51 -18.27
CA ARG A 536 -23.55 19.09 -19.63
C ARG A 536 -22.27 19.73 -20.15
N LEU A 537 -21.37 18.91 -20.70
CA LEU A 537 -20.23 19.33 -21.51
C LEU A 537 -20.38 18.82 -22.94
N SER A 538 -20.43 19.73 -23.91
CA SER A 538 -20.34 19.35 -25.33
C SER A 538 -18.87 19.26 -25.71
N VAL A 539 -18.44 18.10 -26.19
CA VAL A 539 -17.03 17.79 -26.43
C VAL A 539 -16.77 17.32 -27.86
N VAL A 540 -15.56 17.60 -28.34
CA VAL A 540 -14.97 17.02 -29.55
C VAL A 540 -13.77 16.20 -29.13
N ILE A 541 -13.78 14.96 -29.56
CA ILE A 541 -12.72 13.99 -29.35
C ILE A 541 -12.13 13.69 -30.71
N ALA A 542 -10.84 13.94 -30.89
CA ALA A 542 -10.13 13.59 -32.12
C ALA A 542 -8.93 12.74 -31.76
N PHE A 543 -8.76 11.60 -32.43
CA PHE A 543 -7.57 10.76 -32.30
C PHE A 543 -7.26 10.03 -33.60
N ALA A 544 -5.98 9.85 -33.89
CA ALA A 544 -5.48 8.93 -34.90
C ALA A 544 -5.07 7.61 -34.23
N PRO A 545 -5.26 6.45 -34.88
CA PRO A 545 -4.79 5.16 -34.37
C PRO A 545 -3.26 5.12 -34.13
N ASP A 546 -2.51 5.96 -34.84
CA ASP A 546 -1.06 6.12 -34.70
C ASP A 546 -0.66 6.99 -33.49
N ASP A 547 -1.59 7.79 -32.94
CA ASP A 547 -1.39 8.52 -31.67
C ASP A 547 -1.33 7.56 -30.46
N CYS A 548 -1.65 6.28 -30.69
CA CYS A 548 -1.60 5.22 -29.69
C CYS A 548 -0.34 4.38 -29.91
N ALA A 549 0.45 4.15 -28.85
CA ALA A 549 1.77 3.50 -28.90
C ALA A 549 1.88 2.35 -29.95
N PRO A 550 2.95 2.33 -30.77
CA PRO A 550 3.08 1.39 -31.88
C PRO A 550 3.28 -0.05 -31.37
N THR A 551 2.69 -1.03 -32.06
CA THR A 551 3.20 -2.42 -32.02
C THR A 551 3.15 -3.13 -33.36
N SER A 552 4.25 -3.80 -33.65
CA SER A 552 4.36 -4.91 -34.59
C SER A 552 3.71 -6.16 -33.99
N GLY A 553 2.63 -6.66 -34.59
CA GLY A 553 2.04 -7.97 -34.24
C GLY A 553 0.53 -8.11 -34.49
N PRO A 554 0.01 -9.35 -34.63
CA PRO A 554 -1.38 -9.63 -35.00
C PRO A 554 -2.43 -9.42 -33.88
N THR A 555 -2.02 -9.27 -32.62
CA THR A 555 -2.90 -9.10 -31.45
C THR A 555 -3.28 -7.65 -31.14
N GLY A 556 -2.59 -6.67 -31.74
CA GLY A 556 -2.84 -5.24 -31.56
C GLY A 556 -4.06 -4.67 -32.32
N LYS A 557 -5.02 -5.49 -32.74
CA LYS A 557 -6.05 -5.07 -33.73
C LYS A 557 -7.26 -4.33 -33.15
N PHE A 558 -7.44 -4.32 -31.83
CA PHE A 558 -8.64 -3.82 -31.17
C PHE A 558 -8.32 -2.69 -30.21
N LEU A 559 -9.07 -1.59 -30.33
CA LEU A 559 -9.07 -0.46 -29.40
C LEU A 559 -10.37 -0.46 -28.58
N ASP A 560 -10.23 -0.37 -27.27
CA ASP A 560 -11.29 -0.02 -26.34
C ASP A 560 -11.17 1.48 -26.03
N LEU A 561 -12.26 2.21 -26.22
CA LEU A 561 -12.32 3.66 -26.06
C LEU A 561 -13.25 3.99 -24.89
N SER A 562 -12.76 4.83 -23.97
CA SER A 562 -13.56 5.35 -22.86
C SER A 562 -13.42 6.86 -22.80
N VAL A 563 -14.54 7.57 -22.66
CA VAL A 563 -14.54 8.99 -22.29
C VAL A 563 -14.53 9.05 -20.78
N GLY A 564 -13.48 9.62 -20.23
CA GLY A 564 -13.35 9.86 -18.81
C GLY A 564 -13.62 11.30 -18.44
N VAL A 565 -14.05 11.51 -17.21
CA VAL A 565 -14.05 12.81 -16.54
C VAL A 565 -13.21 12.73 -15.29
N ARG A 566 -12.48 13.79 -14.99
CA ARG A 566 -11.79 13.99 -13.72
C ARG A 566 -12.06 15.38 -13.16
N ALA A 567 -12.12 15.50 -11.85
CA ALA A 567 -12.15 16.77 -11.12
C ALA A 567 -11.99 16.53 -9.62
N ASN A 568 -11.07 17.19 -8.92
CA ASN A 568 -10.93 17.10 -7.46
C ASN A 568 -10.90 15.63 -6.97
N ASN A 569 -12.01 15.13 -6.41
CA ASN A 569 -12.20 13.76 -5.93
C ASN A 569 -12.98 12.82 -6.89
N LEU A 570 -13.32 13.28 -8.09
CA LEU A 570 -14.09 12.55 -9.10
C LEU A 570 -13.16 11.97 -10.16
N ARG A 571 -13.30 10.68 -10.42
CA ARG A 571 -12.82 10.05 -11.64
C ARG A 571 -13.76 8.94 -12.07
N GLN A 572 -14.32 9.08 -13.27
CA GLN A 572 -15.25 8.11 -13.84
C GLN A 572 -14.99 7.97 -15.33
N GLU A 573 -15.14 6.76 -15.86
CA GLU A 573 -14.96 6.46 -17.27
C GLU A 573 -16.21 5.80 -17.82
N ILE A 574 -16.63 6.28 -18.99
CA ILE A 574 -17.79 5.81 -19.72
C ILE A 574 -17.27 5.18 -21.00
N ARG A 575 -17.56 3.90 -21.20
CA ARG A 575 -17.13 3.20 -22.40
C ARG A 575 -17.90 3.74 -23.60
N VAL A 576 -17.18 4.12 -24.65
CA VAL A 576 -17.77 4.64 -25.87
C VAL A 576 -18.25 3.48 -26.73
N SER A 577 -19.54 3.47 -27.08
CA SER A 577 -20.13 2.48 -27.98
C SER A 577 -20.49 3.12 -29.33
N PHE A 578 -19.91 2.63 -30.42
CA PHE A 578 -20.21 3.09 -31.79
C PHE A 578 -21.30 2.24 -32.46
N GLY A 579 -22.26 2.85 -33.16
CA GLY A 579 -23.23 2.10 -33.96
C GLY A 579 -22.56 1.32 -35.10
N ALA A 580 -23.07 0.13 -35.42
CA ALA A 580 -22.52 -0.74 -36.47
C ALA A 580 -22.62 -0.05 -37.85
N GLY A 581 -21.48 0.34 -38.43
CA GLY A 581 -21.38 0.97 -39.75
C GLY A 581 -20.19 0.44 -40.54
N ARG A 582 -20.36 0.28 -41.86
CA ARG A 582 -19.44 -0.41 -42.78
C ARG A 582 -18.32 0.52 -43.29
N GLU A 583 -17.06 0.17 -42.99
CA GLU A 583 -15.80 0.26 -43.79
C GLU A 583 -14.59 0.03 -42.84
N PRO A 584 -13.29 0.26 -43.19
CA PRO A 584 -12.17 -0.69 -42.98
C PRO A 584 -11.82 -1.01 -41.51
N TRP A 585 -12.39 -0.28 -40.58
CA TRP A 585 -12.41 -0.55 -39.16
C TRP A 585 -13.84 -0.90 -38.73
N LEU A 586 -14.12 -2.16 -38.38
CA LEU A 586 -15.47 -2.59 -38.02
C LEU A 586 -15.73 -2.34 -36.52
N PRO A 587 -16.68 -1.45 -36.15
CA PRO A 587 -17.24 -1.47 -34.81
C PRO A 587 -18.03 -2.77 -34.62
N TYR A 588 -17.75 -3.52 -33.56
CA TYR A 588 -18.55 -4.70 -33.19
C TYR A 588 -18.93 -4.67 -31.71
N SER A 589 -20.16 -5.10 -31.42
CA SER A 589 -20.64 -5.24 -30.05
C SER A 589 -20.03 -6.48 -29.39
N THR A 590 -19.54 -6.29 -28.17
CA THR A 590 -19.08 -7.37 -27.29
C THR A 590 -20.26 -7.97 -26.53
N ALA A 591 -20.08 -9.18 -25.99
CA ALA A 591 -21.10 -9.89 -25.22
C ALA A 591 -21.65 -9.13 -23.99
N HIS A 592 -20.98 -8.03 -23.58
CA HIS A 592 -21.38 -7.17 -22.47
C HIS A 592 -21.96 -5.81 -22.90
N GLY A 593 -22.41 -5.67 -24.16
CA GLY A 593 -23.08 -4.46 -24.67
C GLY A 593 -22.16 -3.29 -24.99
N SER A 594 -20.84 -3.50 -25.04
CA SER A 594 -19.87 -2.46 -25.38
C SER A 594 -19.30 -2.65 -26.79
N VAL A 595 -18.97 -1.58 -27.52
CA VAL A 595 -18.45 -1.68 -28.90
C VAL A 595 -16.94 -1.48 -28.95
N SER A 596 -16.23 -2.28 -29.76
CA SER A 596 -14.79 -2.15 -30.03
C SER A 596 -14.52 -2.02 -31.53
N ILE A 597 -13.37 -1.44 -31.91
CA ILE A 597 -13.02 -1.14 -33.32
C ILE A 597 -11.90 -2.09 -33.81
N GLN A 598 -12.03 -2.72 -35.00
CA GLN A 598 -11.08 -3.73 -35.54
C GLN A 598 -10.51 -3.39 -36.92
N ARG A 599 -9.18 -3.43 -37.13
CA ARG A 599 -8.53 -3.23 -38.45
C ARG A 599 -8.76 -4.42 -39.39
N ARG A 600 -9.32 -4.21 -40.60
CA ARG A 600 -9.18 -5.19 -41.72
C ARG A 600 -7.79 -5.06 -42.34
N LEU A 601 -7.06 -6.17 -42.44
CA LEU A 601 -5.96 -6.30 -43.39
C LEU A 601 -6.60 -6.57 -44.76
N ARG A 602 -6.22 -5.81 -45.80
CA ARG A 602 -6.47 -6.25 -47.18
C ARG A 602 -5.70 -7.57 -47.36
N ALA A 603 -6.35 -8.61 -47.88
CA ALA A 603 -5.63 -9.77 -48.38
C ALA A 603 -4.63 -9.27 -49.45
N PRO A 604 -3.42 -9.85 -49.55
CA PRO A 604 -2.54 -9.55 -50.68
C PRO A 604 -3.29 -9.87 -51.97
N ALA A 605 -3.21 -8.97 -52.95
CA ALA A 605 -3.86 -9.12 -54.25
C ALA A 605 -3.33 -10.34 -55.01
#